data_AF-A0A956EGS9-F1
#
_entry.id   AF-A0A956EGS9-F1
#
_cell.length_a   1.000
_cell.length_b   1.000
_cell.length_c   1.000
_cell.angle_alpha   90.00
_cell.angle_beta   90.00
_cell.angle_gamma   90.00
#
_symmetry.space_group_name_H-M   'P 1'
#
loop_
_entity.id
_entity.type
_entity.pdbx_description
1 polymer ?
#
loop_
_entity_poly.entity_id
_entity_poly.type
_entity_poly.pdbx_seq_one_letter_code
_entity_poly.pdbx_strand_id
1 'polypeptide(L)'
;MSSWKKVKNLFWQSEGGEAPTPESNPEEMSDEDFAAFLEADEFSVPTEQSAPVAVGSVQVTTGANGVEIDFQDQYDEAGIPDTDEVEQLEKFLSGLDQSLPQTSRLAAAQAFLGAIGKSKDDVLRDAERKIRTVHGILQAKEHESHGTVQAIQGEIDQLSAQIEERRQRIQAIQQELEGVRHCCRVEEGRLQAARVFFGHVQQPPPQG
;
A
#
# COMPACT_ATOMS: atom_id res chain seq x y z
N MET A 1 -9.48 13.73 19.10
CA MET A 1 -10.39 12.56 19.02
C MET A 1 -11.26 12.75 17.80
N SER A 2 -11.27 11.79 16.88
CA SER A 2 -11.97 11.92 15.60
C SER A 2 -13.47 12.17 15.83
N SER A 3 -14.00 13.20 15.16
CA SER A 3 -15.44 13.57 15.18
C SER A 3 -16.34 12.37 14.87
N TRP A 4 -15.85 11.47 14.01
CA TRP A 4 -16.47 10.22 13.62
C TRP A 4 -16.79 9.26 14.79
N LYS A 5 -15.95 9.19 15.84
CA LYS A 5 -16.23 8.36 17.02
C LYS A 5 -17.46 8.85 17.79
N LYS A 6 -17.73 10.16 17.77
CA LYS A 6 -18.95 10.73 18.37
C LYS A 6 -20.18 10.41 17.54
N VAL A 7 -20.06 10.42 16.21
CA VAL A 7 -21.15 10.04 15.31
C VAL A 7 -21.51 8.56 15.45
N LYS A 8 -20.53 7.65 15.52
CA LYS A 8 -20.76 6.22 15.81
C LYS A 8 -21.60 6.04 17.08
N ASN A 9 -21.24 6.74 18.15
CA ASN A 9 -21.94 6.65 19.44
C ASN A 9 -23.34 7.29 19.45
N LEU A 10 -23.68 8.14 18.47
CA LEU A 10 -25.02 8.75 18.38
C LEU A 10 -26.07 7.76 17.84
N PHE A 11 -25.65 6.80 17.01
CA PHE A 11 -26.55 5.83 16.37
C PHE A 11 -26.53 4.44 17.02
N TRP A 12 -25.52 4.15 17.84
CA TRP A 12 -25.37 2.90 18.56
C TRP A 12 -26.02 2.95 19.96
N GLN A 13 -27.24 2.44 20.07
CA GLN A 13 -27.77 1.88 21.31
C GLN A 13 -28.14 0.43 21.01
N SER A 14 -27.69 -0.49 21.86
CA SER A 14 -27.95 -1.93 21.70
C SER A 14 -29.44 -2.17 21.45
N GLU A 15 -29.73 -3.13 20.56
CA GLU A 15 -31.07 -3.69 20.37
C GLU A 15 -31.64 -4.10 21.75
N GLY A 16 -32.46 -3.24 22.34
CA GLY A 16 -32.92 -3.40 23.72
C GLY A 16 -33.51 -2.13 24.33
N GLY A 17 -33.13 -0.94 23.86
CA GLY A 17 -33.74 0.32 24.31
C GLY A 17 -33.46 0.66 25.79
N GLU A 18 -32.51 -0.04 26.43
CA GLU A 18 -32.01 0.34 27.74
C GLU A 18 -31.02 1.49 27.59
N ALA A 19 -31.26 2.56 28.37
CA ALA A 19 -30.33 3.67 28.46
C ALA A 19 -28.95 3.12 28.86
N PRO A 20 -27.86 3.57 28.22
CA PRO A 20 -26.52 3.10 28.55
C PRO A 20 -26.28 3.33 30.05
N THR A 21 -26.02 2.26 30.78
CA THR A 21 -25.60 2.36 32.18
C THR A 21 -24.26 3.11 32.22
N PRO A 22 -23.98 3.92 33.25
CA PRO A 22 -22.72 4.65 33.38
C PRO A 22 -21.45 3.78 33.35
N GLU A 23 -21.59 2.46 33.45
CA GLU A 23 -20.52 1.47 33.44
C GLU A 23 -20.26 0.84 32.06
N SER A 24 -21.15 1.03 31.10
CA SER A 24 -20.95 0.61 29.71
C SER A 24 -20.14 1.69 29.01
N ASN A 25 -18.81 1.70 29.16
CA ASN A 25 -17.96 2.69 28.52
C ASN A 25 -18.15 2.60 26.99
N PRO A 26 -18.74 3.61 26.31
CA PRO A 26 -19.03 3.56 24.88
C PRO A 26 -17.77 3.79 24.02
N GLU A 27 -16.59 3.38 24.51
CA GLU A 27 -15.28 3.68 23.92
C GLU A 27 -14.63 2.51 23.17
N GLU A 28 -15.20 1.31 23.11
CA GLU A 28 -14.43 0.11 22.71
C GLU A 28 -14.89 -0.63 21.45
N MET A 29 -15.70 -0.07 20.57
CA MET A 29 -15.82 -0.69 19.23
C MET A 29 -14.55 -0.35 18.44
N SER A 30 -13.73 -1.37 18.18
CA SER A 30 -12.56 -1.23 17.32
C SER A 30 -13.00 -0.82 15.91
N ASP A 31 -12.08 -0.25 15.12
CA ASP A 31 -12.40 0.04 13.73
C ASP A 31 -12.68 -1.23 12.92
N GLU A 32 -12.10 -2.37 13.32
CA GLU A 32 -12.36 -3.70 12.76
C GLU A 32 -13.78 -4.19 13.07
N ASP A 33 -14.22 -4.10 14.33
CA ASP A 33 -15.58 -4.50 14.73
C ASP A 33 -16.63 -3.63 14.04
N PHE A 34 -16.37 -2.33 13.89
CA PHE A 34 -17.27 -1.42 13.18
C PHE A 34 -17.32 -1.71 11.69
N ALA A 35 -16.19 -2.03 11.06
CA ALA A 35 -16.17 -2.44 9.66
C ALA A 35 -16.97 -3.73 9.45
N ALA A 36 -16.79 -4.73 10.32
CA ALA A 36 -17.55 -5.98 10.27
C ALA A 36 -19.06 -5.76 10.45
N PHE A 37 -19.45 -4.83 11.34
CA PHE A 37 -20.85 -4.42 11.48
C PHE A 37 -21.40 -3.80 10.20
N LEU A 38 -20.67 -2.86 9.59
CA LEU A 38 -21.09 -2.22 8.34
C LEU A 38 -21.18 -3.21 7.18
N GLU A 39 -20.28 -4.20 7.11
CA GLU A 39 -20.31 -5.24 6.08
C GLU A 39 -21.56 -6.14 6.19
N ALA A 40 -22.08 -6.35 7.40
CA ALA A 40 -23.27 -7.16 7.65
C ALA A 40 -24.60 -6.42 7.46
N ASP A 41 -24.56 -5.10 7.28
CA ASP A 41 -25.74 -4.24 7.18
C ASP A 41 -26.39 -4.28 5.78
N GLU A 42 -27.72 -4.16 5.71
CA GLU A 42 -28.46 -4.18 4.44
C GLU A 42 -28.16 -2.98 3.52
N PHE A 43 -27.65 -1.87 4.09
CA PHE A 43 -27.24 -0.68 3.35
C PHE A 43 -25.74 -0.68 2.98
N SER A 44 -25.04 -1.78 3.24
CA SER A 44 -23.65 -1.96 2.80
C SER A 44 -23.54 -1.90 1.28
N VAL A 45 -22.53 -1.19 0.78
CA VAL A 45 -22.23 -1.12 -0.65
C VAL A 45 -21.14 -2.15 -0.95
N PRO A 46 -21.41 -3.20 -1.75
CA PRO A 46 -20.40 -4.21 -2.05
C PRO A 46 -19.17 -3.61 -2.74
N THR A 47 -17.99 -4.08 -2.37
CA THR A 47 -16.70 -3.71 -2.99
C THR A 47 -16.64 -4.06 -4.48
N GLU A 48 -17.39 -5.06 -4.91
CA GLU A 48 -17.53 -5.44 -6.33
C GLU A 48 -18.29 -4.40 -7.17
N GLN A 49 -19.06 -3.51 -6.55
CA GLN A 49 -19.80 -2.44 -7.23
C GLN A 49 -18.98 -1.14 -7.30
N SER A 50 -17.70 -1.23 -7.61
CA SER A 50 -16.84 -0.05 -7.73
C SER A 50 -17.17 0.78 -8.97
N ALA A 51 -17.00 2.10 -8.85
CA ALA A 51 -17.02 2.97 -10.02
C ALA A 51 -15.66 2.84 -10.75
N PRO A 52 -15.64 2.79 -12.09
CA PRO A 52 -14.38 2.79 -12.82
C PRO A 52 -13.66 4.13 -12.61
N VAL A 53 -12.46 4.08 -12.05
CA VAL A 53 -11.59 5.24 -11.84
C VAL A 53 -10.38 5.11 -12.76
N ALA A 54 -10.00 6.19 -13.42
CA ALA A 54 -8.84 6.19 -14.32
C ALA A 54 -7.55 6.02 -13.51
N VAL A 55 -6.78 4.98 -13.84
CA VAL A 55 -5.48 4.73 -13.20
C VAL A 55 -4.54 5.90 -13.54
N GLY A 56 -4.16 6.66 -12.52
CA GLY A 56 -3.31 7.86 -12.65
C GLY A 56 -4.00 9.21 -12.41
N SER A 57 -5.34 9.27 -12.29
CA SER A 57 -6.04 10.51 -11.94
C SER A 57 -6.06 10.79 -10.43
N VAL A 58 -5.82 9.76 -9.60
CA VAL A 58 -5.80 9.88 -8.14
C VAL A 58 -4.46 10.47 -7.69
N GLN A 59 -4.48 11.74 -7.32
CA GLN A 59 -3.39 12.44 -6.65
C GLN A 59 -3.24 11.89 -5.23
N VAL A 60 -2.12 11.24 -4.96
CA VAL A 60 -1.79 10.71 -3.64
C VAL A 60 -0.61 11.52 -3.09
N THR A 61 -0.86 12.29 -2.04
CA THR A 61 0.19 13.08 -1.38
C THR A 61 0.74 12.28 -0.22
N THR A 62 2.06 12.06 -0.21
CA THR A 62 2.72 11.40 0.92
C THR A 62 3.39 12.46 1.80
N GLY A 63 2.87 12.66 3.01
CA GLY A 63 3.37 13.63 3.97
C GLY A 63 3.97 12.95 5.22
N ALA A 64 4.51 13.77 6.14
CA ALA A 64 5.05 13.29 7.41
C ALA A 64 4.00 12.57 8.29
N ASN A 65 2.71 12.85 8.06
CA ASN A 65 1.59 12.31 8.82
C ASN A 65 0.89 11.12 8.13
N GLY A 66 1.42 10.64 7.00
CA GLY A 66 0.86 9.52 6.25
C GLY A 66 0.46 9.88 4.82
N VAL A 67 -0.48 9.10 4.29
CA VAL A 67 -1.00 9.22 2.94
C VAL A 67 -2.28 10.04 2.96
N GLU A 68 -2.34 11.05 2.10
CA GLU A 68 -3.49 11.93 1.93
C GLU A 68 -4.00 11.84 0.50
N ILE A 69 -5.32 11.70 0.35
CA ILE A 69 -6.02 11.66 -0.93
C ILE A 69 -7.06 12.78 -0.90
N ASP A 70 -7.05 13.63 -1.93
CA ASP A 70 -8.12 14.59 -2.12
C ASP A 70 -9.34 13.89 -2.72
N PHE A 71 -10.24 13.43 -1.86
CA PHE A 71 -11.47 12.77 -2.30
C PHE A 71 -12.46 13.73 -2.96
N GLN A 72 -12.38 15.03 -2.66
CA GLN A 72 -13.31 16.00 -3.24
C GLN A 72 -13.06 16.16 -4.74
N ASP A 73 -11.79 16.26 -5.14
CA ASP A 73 -11.40 16.24 -6.56
C ASP A 73 -11.94 14.98 -7.28
N GLN A 74 -11.90 13.82 -6.62
CA GLN A 74 -12.38 12.56 -7.20
C GLN A 74 -13.91 12.51 -7.32
N TYR A 75 -14.62 13.09 -6.35
CA TYR A 75 -16.08 13.22 -6.41
C TYR A 75 -16.50 14.19 -7.51
N ASP A 76 -15.80 15.31 -7.65
CA ASP A 76 -16.06 16.30 -8.69
C ASP A 76 -15.85 15.70 -10.10
N GLU A 77 -14.77 14.93 -10.30
CA GLU A 77 -14.52 14.20 -11.55
C GLU A 77 -15.63 13.18 -11.86
N ALA A 78 -16.16 12.52 -10.83
CA ALA A 78 -17.28 11.59 -10.94
C ALA A 78 -18.67 12.28 -11.08
N GLY A 79 -18.71 13.62 -11.10
CA GLY A 79 -19.94 14.40 -11.11
C GLY A 79 -20.83 14.11 -9.89
N ILE A 80 -20.21 13.78 -8.75
CA ILE A 80 -20.88 13.60 -7.48
C ILE A 80 -20.85 14.97 -6.79
N PRO A 81 -22.01 15.55 -6.45
CA PRO A 81 -22.05 16.83 -5.77
C PRO A 81 -21.19 16.79 -4.50
N ASP A 82 -20.48 17.88 -4.24
CA ASP A 82 -19.92 18.11 -2.91
C ASP A 82 -21.07 18.04 -1.91
N THR A 83 -20.90 17.22 -0.87
CA THR A 83 -21.93 17.08 0.14
C THR A 83 -21.50 17.73 1.45
N ASP A 84 -21.35 19.05 1.40
CA ASP A 84 -21.31 19.91 2.59
C ASP A 84 -22.45 19.57 3.56
N GLU A 85 -23.56 19.01 3.07
CA GLU A 85 -24.72 18.66 3.90
C GLU A 85 -24.43 17.55 4.91
N VAL A 86 -23.50 16.63 4.62
CA VAL A 86 -23.13 15.58 5.59
C VAL A 86 -22.36 16.19 6.75
N GLU A 87 -21.42 17.10 6.47
CA GLU A 87 -20.75 17.86 7.52
C GLU A 87 -21.71 18.75 8.29
N GLN A 88 -22.65 19.40 7.60
CA GLN A 88 -23.66 20.24 8.25
C GLN A 88 -24.60 19.40 9.12
N LEU A 89 -24.99 18.21 8.66
CA LEU A 89 -25.78 17.26 9.43
C LEU A 89 -24.99 16.75 10.65
N GLU A 90 -23.71 16.43 10.49
CA GLU A 90 -22.85 16.03 11.61
C GLU A 90 -22.69 17.16 12.64
N LYS A 91 -22.44 18.39 12.19
CA LYS A 91 -22.37 19.59 13.04
C LYS A 91 -23.70 19.82 13.76
N PHE A 92 -24.82 19.67 13.06
CA PHE A 92 -26.17 19.78 13.63
C PHE A 92 -26.42 18.70 14.70
N LEU A 93 -26.17 17.43 14.37
CA LEU A 93 -26.35 16.31 15.29
C LEU A 93 -25.45 16.40 16.52
N SER A 94 -24.22 16.90 16.35
CA SER A 94 -23.29 17.15 17.44
C SER A 94 -23.72 18.28 18.37
N GLY A 95 -24.57 19.19 17.88
CA GLY A 95 -25.18 20.27 18.65
C GLY A 95 -26.45 19.87 19.40
N LEU A 96 -27.02 18.69 19.12
CA LEU A 96 -28.18 18.18 19.84
C LEU A 96 -27.76 17.69 21.24
N ASP A 97 -28.66 17.87 22.21
CA ASP A 97 -28.45 17.33 23.55
C ASP A 97 -28.40 15.79 23.49
N GLN A 98 -27.33 15.22 24.06
CA GLN A 98 -27.11 13.79 24.14
C GLN A 98 -28.17 13.07 25.00
N SER A 99 -28.86 13.80 25.87
CA SER A 99 -29.95 13.28 26.70
C SER A 99 -31.23 13.02 25.90
N LEU A 100 -31.32 13.50 24.65
CA LEU A 100 -32.54 13.35 23.83
C LEU A 100 -32.76 11.90 23.38
N PRO A 101 -34.01 11.40 23.42
CA PRO A 101 -34.37 10.11 22.85
C PRO A 101 -33.93 10.01 21.39
N GLN A 102 -33.47 8.83 20.97
CA GLN A 102 -32.99 8.58 19.60
C GLN A 102 -34.07 8.91 18.54
N THR A 103 -35.33 8.60 18.83
CA THR A 103 -36.47 8.94 17.95
C THR A 103 -36.59 10.44 17.71
N SER A 104 -36.32 11.27 18.74
CA SER A 104 -36.34 12.72 18.62
C SER A 104 -35.15 13.24 17.83
N ARG A 105 -33.96 12.64 18.01
CA ARG A 105 -32.76 12.96 17.23
C ARG A 105 -32.91 12.60 15.75
N LEU A 106 -33.50 11.44 15.45
CA LEU A 106 -33.83 11.03 14.08
C LEU A 106 -34.87 11.95 13.43
N ALA A 107 -35.93 12.32 14.15
CA ALA A 107 -36.91 13.27 13.66
C ALA A 107 -36.28 14.65 13.38
N ALA A 108 -35.37 15.10 14.23
CA ALA A 108 -34.62 16.35 14.03
C ALA A 108 -33.70 16.27 12.80
N ALA A 109 -33.00 15.15 12.60
CA ALA A 109 -32.17 14.90 11.42
C ALA A 109 -33.01 14.93 10.13
N GLN A 110 -34.16 14.26 10.12
CA GLN A 110 -35.07 14.26 8.98
C GLN A 110 -35.65 15.65 8.70
N ALA A 111 -36.02 16.40 9.74
CA ALA A 111 -36.49 17.77 9.60
C ALA A 111 -35.39 18.69 9.05
N PHE A 112 -34.14 18.52 9.49
CA PHE A 112 -32.99 19.24 8.98
C PHE A 112 -32.77 18.95 7.48
N LEU A 113 -32.76 17.68 7.09
CA LEU A 113 -32.67 17.27 5.68
C LEU A 113 -33.82 17.86 4.84
N GLY A 114 -35.05 17.85 5.36
CA GLY A 114 -36.18 18.49 4.72
C GLY A 114 -36.02 20.01 4.56
N ALA A 115 -35.43 20.69 5.54
CA ALA A 115 -35.19 22.13 5.51
C ALA A 115 -34.16 22.54 4.44
N ILE A 116 -33.17 21.69 4.17
CA ILE A 116 -32.19 21.87 3.09
C ILE A 116 -32.67 21.30 1.75
N GLY A 117 -33.91 20.80 1.68
CA GLY A 117 -34.52 20.29 0.45
C GLY A 117 -34.00 18.93 -0.02
N LYS A 118 -33.35 18.15 0.86
CA LYS A 118 -32.84 16.81 0.56
C LYS A 118 -33.72 15.75 1.19
N SER A 119 -34.01 14.69 0.44
CA SER A 119 -34.65 13.50 1.00
C SER A 119 -33.61 12.55 1.60
N LYS A 120 -34.05 11.64 2.49
CA LYS A 120 -33.21 10.54 2.99
C LYS A 120 -32.64 9.72 1.82
N ASP A 121 -33.46 9.45 0.81
CA ASP A 121 -33.09 8.62 -0.33
C ASP A 121 -32.00 9.29 -1.19
N ASP A 122 -32.02 10.61 -1.30
CA ASP A 122 -30.96 11.35 -2.01
C ASP A 122 -29.63 11.27 -1.28
N VAL A 123 -29.64 11.40 0.06
CA VAL A 123 -28.43 11.25 0.89
C VAL A 123 -27.86 9.83 0.78
N LEU A 124 -28.71 8.81 0.84
CA LEU A 124 -28.29 7.42 0.68
C LEU A 124 -27.68 7.16 -0.70
N ARG A 125 -28.29 7.68 -1.76
CA ARG A 125 -27.81 7.53 -3.13
C ARG A 125 -26.48 8.27 -3.37
N ASP A 126 -26.33 9.45 -2.79
CA ASP A 126 -25.09 10.23 -2.85
C ASP A 126 -23.97 9.51 -2.08
N ALA A 127 -24.26 9.00 -0.87
CA ALA A 127 -23.32 8.21 -0.07
C ALA A 127 -22.89 6.93 -0.81
N GLU A 128 -23.85 6.21 -1.40
CA GLU A 128 -23.56 5.02 -2.21
C GLU A 128 -22.60 5.35 -3.36
N ARG A 129 -22.86 6.42 -4.12
CA ARG A 129 -21.97 6.85 -5.22
C ARG A 129 -20.57 7.20 -4.72
N LYS A 130 -20.44 7.88 -3.58
CA LYS A 130 -19.14 8.20 -2.96
C LYS A 130 -18.40 6.93 -2.53
N ILE A 131 -19.07 6.00 -1.86
CA ILE A 131 -18.47 4.72 -1.45
C ILE A 131 -17.98 3.92 -2.66
N ARG A 132 -18.79 3.83 -3.73
CA ARG A 132 -18.37 3.17 -4.99
C ARG A 132 -17.14 3.82 -5.61
N THR A 133 -17.03 5.14 -5.52
CA THR A 133 -15.85 5.88 -6.01
C THR A 133 -14.63 5.59 -5.15
N VAL A 134 -14.77 5.56 -3.82
CA VAL A 134 -13.69 5.15 -2.90
C VAL A 134 -13.21 3.73 -3.19
N HIS A 135 -14.12 2.78 -3.39
CA HIS A 135 -13.77 1.41 -3.80
C HIS A 135 -13.04 1.39 -5.15
N GLY A 136 -13.48 2.20 -6.11
CA GLY A 136 -12.82 2.35 -7.41
C GLY A 136 -11.39 2.87 -7.30
N ILE A 137 -11.19 3.90 -6.47
CA ILE A 137 -9.86 4.47 -6.19
C ILE A 137 -8.93 3.41 -5.60
N LEU A 138 -9.40 2.66 -4.60
CA LEU A 138 -8.63 1.61 -3.96
C LEU A 138 -8.21 0.53 -4.97
N GLN A 139 -9.16 -0.01 -5.73
CA GLN A 139 -8.88 -1.04 -6.73
C GLN A 139 -7.92 -0.56 -7.83
N ALA A 140 -8.08 0.68 -8.30
CA ALA A 140 -7.19 1.28 -9.28
C ALA A 140 -5.75 1.38 -8.72
N LYS A 141 -5.59 1.80 -7.47
CA LYS A 141 -4.28 1.91 -6.81
C LYS A 141 -3.65 0.57 -6.50
N GLU A 142 -4.43 -0.43 -6.10
CA GLU A 142 -3.95 -1.80 -5.93
C GLU A 142 -3.43 -2.38 -7.25
N HIS A 143 -4.17 -2.19 -8.34
CA HIS A 143 -3.77 -2.66 -9.65
C HIS A 143 -2.48 -1.99 -10.13
N GLU A 144 -2.37 -0.66 -10.01
CA GLU A 144 -1.17 0.12 -10.34
C GLU A 144 0.04 -0.35 -9.51
N SER A 145 -0.15 -0.51 -8.21
CA SER A 145 0.89 -0.94 -7.29
C SER A 145 1.37 -2.36 -7.62
N HIS A 146 0.44 -3.28 -7.91
CA HIS A 146 0.78 -4.64 -8.28
C HIS A 146 1.58 -4.69 -9.60
N GLY A 147 1.16 -3.94 -10.62
CA GLY A 147 1.90 -3.83 -11.88
C GLY A 147 3.31 -3.27 -11.68
N THR A 148 3.45 -2.25 -10.84
CA THR A 148 4.75 -1.65 -10.51
C THR A 148 5.66 -2.64 -9.79
N VAL A 149 5.14 -3.36 -8.78
CA VAL A 149 5.90 -4.38 -8.06
C VAL A 149 6.36 -5.50 -8.99
N GLN A 150 5.49 -5.98 -9.89
CA GLN A 150 5.86 -6.99 -10.88
C GLN A 150 6.97 -6.50 -11.83
N ALA A 151 6.89 -5.26 -12.29
CA ALA A 151 7.92 -4.68 -13.16
C ALA A 151 9.28 -4.61 -12.45
N ILE A 152 9.30 -4.10 -11.21
CA ILE A 152 10.52 -4.03 -10.39
C ILE A 152 11.09 -5.43 -10.13
N GLN A 153 10.24 -6.42 -9.84
CA GLN A 153 10.70 -7.80 -9.64
C GLN A 153 11.34 -8.37 -10.91
N GLY A 154 10.78 -8.09 -12.09
CA GLY A 154 11.39 -8.47 -13.37
C GLY A 154 12.78 -7.84 -13.59
N GLU A 155 12.97 -6.58 -13.20
CA GLU A 155 14.28 -5.91 -13.25
C GLU A 155 15.29 -6.56 -12.29
N ILE A 156 14.87 -6.92 -11.07
CA ILE A 156 15.70 -7.63 -10.10
C ILE A 156 16.18 -8.98 -10.65
N ASP A 157 15.28 -9.72 -11.30
CA ASP A 157 15.61 -11.03 -11.86
C ASP A 157 16.62 -10.91 -13.01
N GLN A 158 16.46 -9.90 -13.88
CA GLN A 158 17.42 -9.59 -14.95
C GLN A 158 18.80 -9.22 -14.40
N LEU A 159 18.86 -8.34 -13.39
CA LEU A 159 20.12 -7.94 -12.76
C LEU A 159 20.80 -9.14 -12.08
N SER A 160 20.04 -10.01 -11.44
CA SER A 160 20.55 -11.22 -10.81
C SER A 160 21.18 -12.18 -11.83
N ALA A 161 20.55 -12.36 -13.00
CA ALA A 161 21.12 -13.15 -14.09
C ALA A 161 22.45 -12.56 -14.60
N GLN A 162 22.53 -11.24 -14.77
CA GLN A 162 23.77 -10.56 -15.18
C GLN A 162 24.89 -10.69 -14.13
N ILE A 163 24.55 -10.65 -12.83
CA ILE A 163 25.52 -10.87 -11.75
C ILE A 163 26.10 -12.28 -11.85
N GLU A 164 25.26 -13.27 -12.09
CA GLU A 164 25.70 -14.67 -12.18
C GLU A 164 26.60 -14.91 -13.40
N GLU A 165 26.24 -14.34 -14.57
CA GLU A 165 27.10 -14.37 -15.76
C GLU A 165 28.49 -13.75 -15.48
N ARG A 166 28.53 -12.61 -14.80
CA ARG A 166 29.79 -11.95 -14.43
C ARG A 166 30.61 -12.79 -13.46
N ARG A 167 29.98 -13.48 -12.50
CA ARG A 167 30.67 -14.40 -11.59
C ARG A 167 31.30 -15.56 -12.33
N GLN A 168 30.58 -16.17 -13.26
CA GLN A 168 31.12 -17.24 -14.11
C GLN A 168 32.32 -16.77 -14.94
N ARG A 169 32.25 -15.55 -15.49
CA ARG A 169 33.38 -14.96 -16.22
C ARG A 169 34.60 -14.72 -15.34
N ILE A 170 34.41 -14.22 -14.12
CA ILE A 170 35.51 -14.06 -13.15
C ILE A 170 36.16 -15.41 -12.85
N GLN A 171 35.35 -16.45 -12.61
CA GLN A 171 35.86 -17.79 -12.34
C GLN A 171 36.68 -18.35 -13.51
N ALA A 172 36.21 -18.16 -14.76
CA ALA A 172 36.94 -18.58 -15.95
C ALA A 172 38.30 -17.87 -16.07
N ILE A 173 38.35 -16.55 -15.84
CA ILE A 173 39.59 -15.76 -15.86
C ILE A 173 40.56 -16.23 -14.76
N GLN A 174 40.06 -16.56 -13.57
CA GLN A 174 40.88 -17.09 -12.48
C GLN A 174 41.51 -18.43 -12.84
N GLN A 175 40.73 -19.34 -13.43
CA GLN A 175 41.22 -20.64 -13.89
C GLN A 175 42.26 -20.48 -15.00
N GLU A 176 42.04 -19.59 -15.96
CA GLU A 176 43.01 -19.28 -17.01
C GLU A 176 44.33 -18.76 -16.42
N LEU A 177 44.26 -17.81 -15.48
CA LEU A 177 45.44 -17.26 -14.81
C LEU A 177 46.21 -18.33 -14.04
N GLU A 178 45.52 -19.24 -13.36
CA GLU A 178 46.13 -20.38 -12.68
C GLU A 178 46.82 -21.33 -13.67
N GLY A 179 46.19 -21.62 -14.81
CA GLY A 179 46.76 -22.41 -15.89
C GLY A 179 48.05 -21.78 -16.45
N VAL A 180 48.03 -20.47 -16.72
CA VAL A 180 49.20 -19.72 -17.19
C VAL A 180 50.32 -19.76 -16.15
N ARG A 181 50.02 -19.51 -14.87
CA ARG A 181 51.00 -19.60 -13.77
C ARG A 181 51.65 -20.98 -13.69
N HIS A 182 50.86 -22.04 -13.86
CA HIS A 182 51.38 -23.40 -13.88
C HIS A 182 52.34 -23.63 -15.05
N CYS A 183 51.93 -23.26 -16.27
CA CYS A 183 52.77 -23.40 -17.47
C CYS A 183 54.10 -22.65 -17.34
N CYS A 184 54.07 -21.40 -16.84
CA CYS A 184 55.28 -20.62 -16.60
C CYS A 184 56.22 -21.30 -15.59
N ARG A 185 55.68 -21.85 -14.49
CA ARG A 185 56.48 -22.55 -13.48
C ARG A 185 57.14 -23.82 -14.04
N VAL A 186 56.42 -24.58 -14.88
CA VAL A 186 56.96 -25.77 -15.54
C VAL A 186 58.12 -25.39 -16.46
N GLU A 187 57.93 -24.38 -17.30
CA GLU A 187 58.98 -23.93 -18.22
C GLU A 187 60.18 -23.33 -17.49
N GLU A 188 59.96 -22.54 -16.45
CA GLU A 188 61.02 -22.04 -15.58
C GLU A 188 61.85 -23.20 -15.00
N GLY A 189 61.20 -24.25 -14.50
CA GLY A 189 61.90 -25.45 -14.01
C GLY A 189 62.74 -26.13 -15.07
N ARG A 190 62.25 -26.22 -16.33
CA ARG A 190 63.02 -26.77 -17.46
C ARG A 190 64.25 -25.92 -17.77
N LEU A 191 64.10 -24.60 -17.82
CA LEU A 191 65.20 -23.67 -18.07
C LEU A 191 66.24 -23.69 -16.95
N GLN A 192 65.81 -23.77 -15.69
CA GLN A 192 66.71 -23.93 -14.55
C GLN A 192 67.48 -25.25 -14.61
N ALA A 193 66.81 -26.37 -14.92
CA ALA A 193 67.47 -27.67 -15.08
C ALA A 193 68.52 -27.65 -16.19
N ALA A 194 68.21 -27.06 -17.34
CA ALA A 194 69.16 -26.88 -18.43
C ALA A 194 70.37 -26.02 -17.99
N ARG A 195 70.12 -24.91 -17.29
CA ARG A 195 71.18 -24.04 -16.76
C ARG A 195 72.10 -24.78 -15.78
N VAL A 196 71.53 -25.57 -14.87
CA VAL A 196 72.32 -26.39 -13.93
C VAL A 196 73.14 -27.41 -14.69
N PHE A 197 72.54 -28.14 -15.63
CA PHE A 197 73.24 -29.13 -16.44
C PHE A 197 74.45 -28.52 -17.16
N PHE A 198 74.24 -27.50 -17.99
CA PHE A 198 75.32 -26.88 -18.76
C PHE A 198 76.31 -26.06 -17.90
N GLY A 199 75.87 -25.52 -16.77
CA GLY A 199 76.75 -24.78 -15.85
C GLY A 199 77.74 -25.65 -15.09
N HIS A 200 77.46 -26.95 -14.93
CA HIS A 200 78.35 -27.91 -14.26
C HIS A 200 79.20 -28.74 -15.22
N VAL A 201 78.98 -28.64 -16.54
CA VAL A 201 79.90 -29.23 -17.53
C VAL A 201 81.18 -28.38 -17.54
N GLN A 202 82.14 -28.73 -16.68
CA GLN A 202 83.49 -28.18 -16.75
C GLN A 202 84.06 -28.46 -18.15
N GLN A 203 84.57 -27.41 -18.82
CA GLN A 203 85.37 -27.61 -20.02
C GLN A 203 86.51 -28.58 -19.69
N PRO A 204 86.75 -29.61 -20.53
CA PRO A 204 87.86 -30.51 -20.31
C PRO A 204 89.15 -29.68 -20.24
N PRO A 205 90.08 -30.01 -19.32
CA PRO A 205 91.33 -29.26 -19.21
C PRO A 205 92.02 -29.22 -20.59
N PRO A 206 92.61 -28.07 -20.96
CA PRO A 206 93.32 -27.96 -22.23
C PRO A 206 94.39 -29.06 -22.28
N GLN A 207 94.35 -29.87 -23.34
CA GLN A 207 95.39 -30.87 -23.58
C GLN A 207 96.67 -30.12 -23.96
N GLY A 208 97.58 -30.02 -23.00
CA GLY A 208 98.96 -29.57 -23.20
C GLY A 208 99.88 -30.75 -23.49
#